data_AF-A0A6C0C384-F1
#
_entry.id   AF-A0A6C0C384-F1
#
_cell.length_a   1.000
_cell.length_b   1.000
_cell.length_c   1.000
_cell.angle_alpha   90.00
_cell.angle_beta   90.00
_cell.angle_gamma   90.00
#
_symmetry.space_group_name_H-M   'P 1'
#
loop_
_entity.id
_entity.type
_entity.pdbx_description
1 polymer ?
#
loop_
_entity_poly.entity_id
_entity_poly.type
_entity_poly.pdbx_seq_one_letter_code
_entity_poly.pdbx_strand_id
1 'polypeptide(L)'
;MLTFITQQDINYFFEKTMIILAIAGAFLYIRILIIKMKFKFPSDKKYKLDKVVVIEKFDSKILENIENKKKYDAIKKKGFCNNIGMDKKCGEFDNKTACTTVDCCVWAKNKNGSKCVPGDINGPQMQKDKSLTKYDEFYYLNKNKKLVN
;
A
#
# COMPACT_ATOMS: atom_id res chain seq x y z
N MET A 1 26.77 47.65 37.08
CA MET A 1 27.79 46.68 36.63
C MET A 1 27.72 46.64 35.11
N LEU A 2 28.53 47.46 34.43
CA LEU A 2 28.57 47.50 32.97
C LEU A 2 29.36 46.28 32.50
N THR A 3 28.68 45.31 31.90
CA THR A 3 29.32 44.18 31.23
C THR A 3 30.11 44.70 30.05
N PHE A 4 31.44 44.74 30.17
CA PHE A 4 32.34 44.99 29.05
C PHE A 4 32.21 43.84 28.07
N ILE A 5 31.65 44.11 26.89
CA ILE A 5 31.60 43.16 25.79
C ILE A 5 33.03 43.00 25.28
N THR A 6 33.54 41.77 25.24
CA THR A 6 34.92 41.53 24.80
C THR A 6 35.00 41.53 23.26
N GLN A 7 36.17 41.86 22.70
CA GLN A 7 36.38 41.86 21.24
C GLN A 7 36.11 40.48 20.61
N GLN A 8 36.28 39.39 21.38
CA GLN A 8 35.99 38.02 20.94
C GLN A 8 34.49 37.77 20.80
N ASP A 9 33.67 38.26 21.73
CA ASP A 9 32.20 38.14 21.68
C ASP A 9 31.63 38.91 20.49
N ILE A 10 32.20 40.07 20.20
CA ILE A 10 31.82 40.92 19.07
C ILE A 10 32.11 40.19 17.74
N ASN A 11 33.32 39.64 17.59
CA ASN A 11 33.70 38.91 16.38
C ASN A 11 32.84 37.65 16.16
N TYR A 12 32.56 36.91 17.22
CA TYR A 12 31.70 35.73 17.16
C TYR A 12 30.27 36.09 16.73
N PHE A 13 29.71 37.17 17.30
CA PHE A 13 28.39 37.66 16.91
C PHE A 13 28.37 38.06 15.43
N PHE A 14 29.34 38.85 14.97
CA PHE A 14 29.44 39.25 13.57
C PHE A 14 29.58 38.06 12.62
N GLU A 15 30.41 37.07 12.96
CA GLU A 15 30.58 35.87 12.12
C GLU A 15 29.26 35.10 11.95
N LYS A 16 28.53 34.88 13.05
CA LYS A 16 27.22 34.19 13.00
C LYS A 16 26.16 35.00 12.27
N THR A 17 26.10 36.31 12.50
CA THR A 17 25.17 37.20 11.78
C THR A 17 25.47 37.23 10.29
N MET A 18 26.74 37.26 9.89
CA MET A 18 27.16 37.23 8.49
C MET A 18 26.79 35.90 7.82
N ILE A 19 26.94 34.76 8.50
CA ILE A 19 26.52 33.46 7.99
C ILE A 19 25.01 33.42 7.77
N ILE A 20 24.22 33.90 8.74
CA ILE A 20 22.75 33.93 8.62
C ILE A 20 22.32 34.82 7.45
N LEU A 21 22.93 36.00 7.30
CA LEU A 21 22.67 36.90 6.19
C LEU A 21 23.08 36.29 4.84
N ALA A 22 24.20 35.57 4.78
CA ALA A 22 24.64 34.88 3.57
C ALA A 22 23.64 33.78 3.15
N ILE A 23 23.15 33.00 4.11
CA ILE A 23 22.13 31.96 3.85
C ILE A 23 20.83 32.61 3.37
N ALA A 24 20.35 33.65 4.05
CA ALA A 24 19.15 34.39 3.65
C ALA A 24 19.29 34.98 2.23
N GLY A 25 20.45 35.57 1.93
CA GLY A 25 20.79 36.08 0.60
C GLY A 25 20.79 35.00 -0.47
N ALA A 26 21.36 33.83 -0.18
CA ALA A 26 21.36 32.69 -1.10
C ALA A 26 19.94 32.19 -1.40
N PHE A 27 19.06 32.10 -0.40
CA PHE A 27 17.65 31.74 -0.60
C PHE A 27 16.91 32.74 -1.51
N LEU A 28 17.11 34.05 -1.30
CA LEU A 28 16.52 35.09 -2.14
C LEU A 28 17.06 35.04 -3.57
N TYR A 29 18.37 34.81 -3.73
CA TYR A 29 19.00 34.67 -5.03
C TYR A 29 18.46 33.47 -5.83
N ILE A 30 18.30 32.31 -5.17
CA ILE A 30 17.71 31.10 -5.78
C ILE A 30 16.27 31.38 -6.23
N ARG A 31 15.47 32.11 -5.46
CA ARG A 31 14.10 32.50 -5.86
C ARG A 31 14.07 33.33 -7.14
N ILE A 32 14.97 34.32 -7.26
CA ILE A 32 15.08 35.14 -8.47
C ILE A 32 15.49 34.28 -9.68
N LEU A 33 16.42 33.33 -9.49
CA LEU A 33 16.81 32.40 -10.55
C LEU A 33 15.65 31.51 -11.02
N ILE A 34 14.84 30.97 -10.10
CA ILE A 34 13.66 30.15 -10.46
C ILE A 34 12.67 30.96 -11.32
N ILE A 35 12.44 32.23 -10.98
CA ILE A 35 11.55 33.12 -11.74
C ILE A 35 12.13 33.44 -13.13
N LYS A 36 13.42 33.79 -13.21
CA LYS A 36 14.09 34.09 -14.49
C LYS A 36 14.16 32.89 -15.43
N MET A 37 14.37 31.70 -14.90
CA MET A 37 14.49 30.47 -15.71
C MET A 37 13.14 29.97 -16.26
N LYS A 38 12.01 30.67 -16.05
CA LYS A 38 10.66 30.19 -16.39
C LYS A 38 10.52 28.70 -16.06
N PHE A 39 10.94 28.33 -14.86
CA PHE A 39 10.93 26.93 -14.41
C PHE A 39 9.47 26.48 -14.37
N LYS A 40 9.00 25.93 -15.48
CA LYS A 40 7.71 25.26 -15.57
C LYS A 40 7.92 23.99 -14.77
N PHE A 41 7.56 24.03 -13.48
CA PHE A 41 7.22 22.81 -12.77
C PHE A 41 6.37 21.99 -13.73
N PRO A 42 6.71 20.71 -14.01
CA PRO A 42 5.85 19.88 -14.82
C PRO A 42 4.49 19.98 -14.14
N SER A 43 3.55 20.66 -14.81
CA SER A 43 2.20 20.83 -14.27
C SER A 43 1.79 19.42 -13.92
N ASP A 44 1.41 19.21 -12.64
CA ASP A 44 0.69 18.01 -12.25
C ASP A 44 -0.32 17.83 -13.37
N LYS A 45 -0.18 16.74 -14.12
CA LYS A 45 -1.04 16.49 -15.27
C LYS A 45 -2.43 16.67 -14.69
N LYS A 46 -3.14 17.72 -15.10
CA LYS A 46 -4.53 17.89 -14.74
C LYS A 46 -5.17 16.65 -15.29
N TYR A 47 -5.37 15.64 -14.45
CA TYR A 47 -6.23 14.54 -14.75
C TYR A 47 -7.54 15.23 -15.08
N LYS A 48 -7.86 15.30 -16.38
CA LYS A 48 -9.21 15.62 -16.80
C LYS A 48 -10.03 14.48 -16.23
N LEU A 49 -10.54 14.69 -15.01
CA LEU A 49 -11.60 13.90 -14.45
C LEU A 49 -12.80 14.23 -15.33
N ASP A 50 -12.95 13.50 -16.42
CA ASP A 50 -14.03 13.66 -17.41
C ASP A 50 -15.40 13.30 -16.80
N LYS A 51 -15.43 12.86 -15.53
CA LYS A 51 -16.64 12.68 -14.75
C LYS A 51 -16.42 13.11 -13.32
N VAL A 52 -17.13 14.17 -12.93
CA VAL A 52 -17.43 14.48 -11.53
C VAL A 52 -18.34 13.37 -11.02
N VAL A 53 -17.79 12.45 -10.24
CA VAL A 53 -18.61 11.47 -9.52
C VAL A 53 -19.07 12.15 -8.25
N VAL A 54 -20.30 12.67 -8.30
CA VAL A 54 -21.05 13.00 -7.09
C VAL A 54 -21.20 11.68 -6.33
N ILE A 55 -20.56 11.58 -5.16
CA ILE A 55 -20.76 10.46 -4.25
C ILE A 55 -22.11 10.71 -3.58
N GLU A 56 -23.18 10.41 -4.32
CA GLU A 56 -24.48 10.22 -3.70
C GLU A 56 -24.42 8.93 -2.89
N LYS A 57 -24.97 9.00 -1.67
CA LYS A 57 -25.06 7.85 -0.78
C LYS A 57 -25.75 6.72 -1.53
N PHE A 58 -25.00 5.63 -1.72
CA PHE A 58 -25.46 4.26 -1.97
C PHE A 58 -26.83 4.16 -2.62
N ASP A 59 -26.86 4.04 -3.94
CA ASP A 59 -27.92 3.25 -4.57
C ASP A 59 -27.35 2.21 -5.51
N SER A 60 -27.60 0.97 -5.10
CA SER A 60 -27.22 -0.26 -5.76
C SER A 60 -27.89 -0.38 -7.12
N LYS A 61 -27.12 -0.38 -8.20
CA LYS A 61 -27.40 -1.12 -9.46
C LYS A 61 -26.18 -0.98 -10.37
N ILE A 62 -25.32 -2.00 -10.40
CA ILE A 62 -25.30 -2.98 -11.49
C ILE A 62 -25.01 -2.27 -12.83
N LEU A 63 -23.74 -2.22 -13.29
CA LEU A 63 -23.34 -2.57 -14.68
C LEU A 63 -21.97 -2.07 -15.18
N GLU A 64 -21.22 -1.19 -14.51
CA GLU A 64 -19.95 -0.73 -15.09
C GLU A 64 -18.74 -1.51 -14.55
N ASN A 65 -18.08 -2.24 -15.47
CA ASN A 65 -16.68 -2.69 -15.44
C ASN A 65 -16.39 -4.19 -15.27
N ILE A 66 -16.80 -4.98 -16.25
CA ILE A 66 -16.22 -6.32 -16.50
C ILE A 66 -14.73 -6.21 -16.91
N GLU A 67 -14.32 -5.11 -17.54
CA GLU A 67 -12.92 -4.90 -17.99
C GLU A 67 -11.97 -4.39 -16.88
N ASN A 68 -12.43 -3.52 -15.97
CA ASN A 68 -11.57 -3.11 -14.83
C ASN A 68 -11.39 -4.24 -13.81
N LYS A 69 -12.30 -5.21 -13.73
CA LYS A 69 -12.19 -6.36 -12.83
C LYS A 69 -10.97 -7.22 -13.15
N LYS A 70 -10.69 -7.49 -14.43
CA LYS A 70 -9.54 -8.32 -14.85
C LYS A 70 -8.19 -7.68 -14.51
N LYS A 71 -8.07 -6.34 -14.64
CA LYS A 71 -6.84 -5.61 -14.25
C LYS A 71 -6.70 -5.49 -12.73
N TYR A 72 -7.80 -5.31 -12.00
CA TYR A 72 -7.78 -5.31 -10.53
C TYR A 72 -7.39 -6.68 -9.97
N ASP A 73 -7.92 -7.77 -10.54
CA ASP A 73 -7.63 -9.14 -10.12
C ASP A 73 -6.17 -9.55 -10.40
N ALA A 74 -5.59 -9.10 -11.52
CA ALA A 74 -4.19 -9.39 -11.88
C ALA A 74 -3.17 -8.68 -10.97
N ILE A 75 -3.46 -7.44 -10.56
CA ILE A 75 -2.58 -6.64 -9.69
C ILE A 75 -2.70 -7.11 -8.23
N LYS A 76 -3.90 -7.51 -7.78
CA LYS A 76 -4.11 -8.05 -6.42
C LYS A 76 -3.48 -9.43 -6.23
N LYS A 77 -3.42 -10.29 -7.27
CA LYS A 77 -2.85 -11.65 -7.20
C LYS A 77 -1.32 -11.69 -6.97
N LYS A 78 -0.53 -10.84 -7.63
CA LYS A 78 0.95 -10.95 -7.59
C LYS A 78 1.63 -10.28 -6.38
N GLY A 79 1.06 -9.21 -5.83
CA GLY A 79 1.63 -8.51 -4.66
C GLY A 79 1.18 -9.06 -3.31
N PHE A 80 0.07 -9.80 -3.27
CA PHE A 80 -0.52 -10.31 -2.04
C PHE A 80 0.28 -11.48 -1.44
N CYS A 81 0.87 -12.29 -2.31
CA CYS A 81 1.50 -13.57 -1.99
C CYS A 81 2.98 -13.51 -1.60
N ASN A 82 3.58 -12.32 -1.48
CA ASN A 82 4.98 -12.15 -1.06
C ASN A 82 5.12 -11.37 0.25
N ASN A 83 4.01 -11.15 0.98
CA ASN A 83 4.00 -10.34 2.19
C ASN A 83 4.02 -11.18 3.46
N ILE A 84 4.78 -10.74 4.46
CA ILE A 84 4.67 -11.20 5.85
C ILE A 84 3.24 -10.87 6.33
N GLY A 85 2.45 -11.89 6.69
CA GLY A 85 1.06 -11.72 7.16
C GLY A 85 -0.04 -12.31 6.25
N MET A 86 0.28 -13.25 5.36
CA MET A 86 -0.73 -13.94 4.54
C MET A 86 -1.80 -14.63 5.37
N ASP A 87 -1.50 -15.13 6.57
CA ASP A 87 -2.49 -15.78 7.45
C ASP A 87 -3.70 -14.87 7.73
N LYS A 88 -3.42 -13.59 8.01
CA LYS A 88 -4.47 -12.61 8.27
C LYS A 88 -5.25 -12.32 6.99
N LYS A 89 -4.54 -12.08 5.89
CA LYS A 89 -5.18 -11.65 4.64
C LYS A 89 -5.97 -12.76 3.94
N CYS A 90 -5.47 -14.00 3.91
CA CYS A 90 -6.26 -15.13 3.44
C CYS A 90 -7.46 -15.37 4.39
N GLY A 91 -7.25 -15.20 5.69
CA GLY A 91 -8.31 -15.33 6.71
C GLY A 91 -9.44 -14.29 6.63
N GLU A 92 -9.29 -13.19 5.88
CA GLU A 92 -10.34 -12.20 5.63
C GLU A 92 -11.38 -12.68 4.60
N PHE A 93 -11.08 -13.73 3.83
CA PHE A 93 -12.03 -14.26 2.86
C PHE A 93 -12.96 -15.29 3.50
N ASP A 94 -14.23 -14.92 3.64
CA ASP A 94 -15.29 -15.80 4.15
C ASP A 94 -15.91 -16.69 3.07
N ASN A 95 -15.60 -16.44 1.80
CA ASN A 95 -16.22 -17.11 0.66
C ASN A 95 -15.19 -17.89 -0.15
N LYS A 96 -15.54 -19.13 -0.51
CA LYS A 96 -14.72 -20.00 -1.35
C LYS A 96 -14.22 -19.31 -2.61
N THR A 97 -15.11 -18.69 -3.39
CA THR A 97 -14.76 -18.05 -4.67
C THR A 97 -13.76 -16.90 -4.51
N ALA A 98 -13.89 -16.13 -3.44
CA ALA A 98 -12.97 -15.03 -3.17
C ALA A 98 -11.59 -15.55 -2.76
N CYS A 99 -11.57 -16.56 -1.88
CA CYS A 99 -10.35 -17.23 -1.44
C CYS A 99 -9.57 -17.86 -2.60
N THR A 100 -10.27 -18.61 -3.46
CA THR A 100 -9.68 -19.31 -4.61
C THR A 100 -9.35 -18.40 -5.78
N THR A 101 -9.62 -17.09 -5.68
CA THR A 101 -9.16 -16.13 -6.69
C THR A 101 -7.70 -15.74 -6.46
N VAL A 102 -7.10 -16.03 -5.30
CA VAL A 102 -5.72 -15.65 -4.99
C VAL A 102 -4.80 -16.87 -5.05
N ASP A 103 -3.67 -16.74 -5.75
CA ASP A 103 -2.78 -17.87 -6.06
C ASP A 103 -1.99 -18.42 -4.85
N CYS A 104 -2.05 -17.76 -3.69
CA CYS A 104 -1.43 -18.19 -2.43
C CYS A 104 -2.42 -18.43 -1.28
N CYS A 105 -3.72 -18.49 -1.60
CA CYS A 105 -4.72 -18.91 -0.63
C CYS A 105 -5.44 -20.16 -1.14
N VAL A 106 -5.78 -21.05 -0.22
CA VAL A 106 -6.59 -22.23 -0.46
C VAL A 106 -7.79 -22.22 0.45
N TRP A 107 -8.93 -22.65 -0.08
CA TRP A 107 -10.12 -22.87 0.72
C TRP A 107 -10.07 -24.28 1.30
N ALA A 108 -9.59 -24.41 2.54
CA ALA A 108 -9.42 -25.69 3.21
C ALA A 108 -10.68 -26.06 4.00
N LYS A 109 -11.05 -27.34 3.94
CA LYS A 109 -12.23 -27.89 4.61
C LYS A 109 -11.80 -29.01 5.54
N ASN A 110 -12.34 -28.96 6.76
CA ASN A 110 -12.22 -30.01 7.75
C ASN A 110 -13.62 -30.31 8.34
N LYS A 111 -13.69 -31.26 9.27
CA LYS A 111 -14.88 -31.61 10.04
C LYS A 111 -15.46 -30.47 10.91
N ASN A 112 -14.68 -29.43 11.21
CA ASN A 112 -15.12 -28.28 12.01
C ASN A 112 -15.65 -27.11 11.16
N GLY A 113 -15.45 -27.17 9.84
CA GLY A 113 -15.88 -26.11 8.92
C GLY A 113 -14.95 -25.94 7.73
N SER A 114 -15.13 -24.83 7.03
CA SER A 114 -14.26 -24.44 5.92
C SER A 114 -13.70 -23.06 6.16
N LYS A 115 -12.45 -22.86 5.77
CA LYS A 115 -11.75 -21.59 5.97
C LYS A 115 -10.75 -21.33 4.87
N CYS A 116 -10.58 -20.06 4.53
CA CYS A 116 -9.49 -19.63 3.68
C CYS A 116 -8.19 -19.52 4.47
N VAL A 117 -7.16 -20.24 4.02
CA VAL A 117 -5.84 -20.27 4.66
C VAL A 117 -4.74 -20.12 3.60
N PRO A 118 -3.53 -19.70 3.99
CA PRO A 118 -2.41 -19.67 3.07
C PRO A 118 -2.07 -21.08 2.55
N GLY A 119 -1.77 -21.17 1.27
CA GLY A 119 -1.45 -22.43 0.62
C GLY A 119 -1.32 -22.29 -0.88
N ASP A 120 -0.92 -23.38 -1.52
CA ASP A 120 -0.67 -23.42 -2.95
C ASP A 120 -1.35 -24.64 -3.60
N ILE A 121 -0.91 -24.98 -4.81
CA ILE A 121 -1.40 -26.12 -5.58
C ILE A 121 -1.29 -27.48 -4.85
N ASN A 122 -0.41 -27.58 -3.86
CA ASN A 122 -0.14 -28.77 -3.05
C ASN A 122 -1.00 -28.82 -1.77
N GLY A 123 -1.66 -27.72 -1.41
CA GLY A 123 -2.51 -27.67 -0.22
C GLY A 123 -2.24 -26.48 0.68
N PRO A 124 -2.90 -26.45 1.84
CA PRO A 124 -2.67 -25.43 2.85
C PRO A 124 -1.26 -25.57 3.44
N GLN A 125 -0.57 -24.44 3.61
CA GLN A 125 0.77 -24.39 4.17
C GLN A 125 0.80 -24.96 5.59
N MET A 126 -0.27 -24.72 6.35
CA MET A 126 -0.54 -25.41 7.62
C MET A 126 -1.55 -26.53 7.40
N GLN A 127 -1.13 -27.78 7.61
CA GLN A 127 -2.02 -28.94 7.43
C GLN A 127 -3.12 -29.07 8.50
N LYS A 128 -3.06 -28.24 9.55
CA LYS A 128 -4.00 -28.26 10.68
C LYS A 128 -4.59 -26.87 10.89
N ASP A 129 -5.85 -26.84 11.27
CA ASP A 129 -6.54 -25.64 11.71
C ASP A 129 -6.08 -25.21 13.12
N LYS A 130 -6.53 -24.05 13.59
CA LYS A 130 -6.26 -23.51 14.94
C LYS A 130 -6.63 -24.50 16.06
N SER A 131 -7.60 -25.38 15.82
CA SER A 131 -8.01 -26.46 16.73
C SER A 131 -7.21 -27.76 16.57
N LEU A 132 -6.08 -27.73 15.85
CA LEU A 132 -5.21 -28.89 15.55
C LEU A 132 -5.87 -29.99 14.69
N THR A 133 -7.05 -29.73 14.13
CA THR A 133 -7.78 -30.63 13.22
C THR A 133 -7.15 -30.59 11.84
N LYS A 134 -6.81 -31.77 11.28
CA LYS A 134 -6.31 -31.87 9.90
C LYS A 134 -7.38 -31.45 8.87
N TYR A 135 -6.95 -30.85 7.77
CA TYR A 135 -7.81 -30.61 6.62
C TYR A 135 -7.96 -31.88 5.78
N ASP A 136 -9.17 -32.12 5.28
CA ASP A 136 -9.53 -33.30 4.48
C ASP A 136 -9.53 -32.95 2.98
N GLU A 137 -10.01 -31.76 2.64
CA GLU A 137 -10.14 -31.27 1.27
C GLU A 137 -9.69 -29.81 1.17
N PHE A 138 -9.23 -29.40 -0.01
CA PHE A 138 -8.93 -28.00 -0.29
C PHE A 138 -9.31 -27.62 -1.71
N TYR A 139 -9.61 -26.34 -1.90
CA TYR A 139 -9.83 -25.77 -3.22
C TYR A 139 -8.75 -24.74 -3.53
N TYR A 140 -8.11 -24.91 -4.69
CA TYR A 140 -7.11 -24.01 -5.22
C TYR A 140 -7.54 -23.56 -6.62
N LEU A 141 -7.63 -22.26 -6.88
CA LEU A 141 -8.06 -21.71 -8.18
C LEU A 141 -9.36 -22.33 -8.71
N ASN A 142 -10.35 -22.50 -7.83
CA ASN A 142 -11.65 -23.14 -8.07
C ASN A 142 -11.59 -24.63 -8.44
N LYS A 143 -10.42 -25.27 -8.33
CA LYS A 143 -10.26 -26.72 -8.50
C LYS A 143 -10.26 -27.40 -7.14
N ASN A 144 -11.10 -28.42 -6.98
CA ASN A 144 -11.10 -29.26 -5.79
C ASN A 144 -9.92 -30.22 -5.83
N LYS A 145 -9.21 -30.37 -4.71
CA LYS A 145 -8.22 -31.40 -4.49
C LYS A 145 -8.42 -32.01 -3.11
N LYS A 146 -8.35 -33.33 -3.04
CA LYS A 146 -8.32 -34.05 -1.75
C LYS A 146 -6.89 -34.06 -1.24
N LEU A 147 -6.72 -33.83 0.05
CA LEU A 147 -5.43 -34.08 0.69
C LEU A 147 -5.32 -35.61 0.86
N VAL A 148 -4.42 -36.22 0.09
CA VAL A 148 -4.06 -37.62 0.32
C VAL A 148 -3.21 -37.62 1.59
N ASN A 149 -3.82 -38.00 2.71
CA ASN A 149 -3.11 -38.28 3.97
C ASN A 149 -2.39 -39.63 3.85
#